data_AF-A0A3D2XHX9-F1
#
_entry.id   AF-A0A3D2XHX9-F1
#
_cell.length_a   1.000
_cell.length_b   1.000
_cell.length_c   1.000
_cell.angle_alpha   90.00
_cell.angle_beta   90.00
_cell.angle_gamma   90.00
#
_symmetry.space_group_name_H-M   'P 1'
#
loop_
_entity.id
_entity.type
_entity.pdbx_description
1 polymer ?
#
loop_
_entity_poly.entity_id
_entity_poly.type
_entity_poly.pdbx_seq_one_letter_code
_entity_poly.pdbx_strand_id
1 'polypeptide(L)'
;MHDIEPFYNWRHIYISEEDQRSPFFGRSYSEFEFSQTVYNYYIHPQWDDFGSRTLYLKVIYVDYEEGYAVIELIGEWNDAVENDIMELKREVLEKFMDENIYKFILIAENVLNFHSGDADYYEELFEEVTD
;
A
#
# COMPACT_ATOMS: atom_id res chain seq x y z
N MET A 1 13.81 -11.56 -3.22
CA MET A 1 12.49 -10.93 -3.33
C MET A 1 11.47 -11.69 -2.50
N HIS A 2 11.31 -13.00 -2.68
CA HIS A 2 10.37 -13.79 -1.87
C HIS A 2 10.66 -13.80 -0.36
N ASP A 3 11.91 -13.61 0.07
CA ASP A 3 12.29 -13.48 1.49
C ASP A 3 12.04 -12.08 2.08
N ILE A 4 11.65 -11.10 1.24
CA ILE A 4 11.31 -9.74 1.71
C ILE A 4 9.85 -9.80 2.16
N GLU A 5 9.66 -10.07 3.44
CA GLU A 5 8.37 -10.02 4.11
C GLU A 5 8.04 -8.58 4.51
N PRO A 6 6.75 -8.19 4.54
CA PRO A 6 6.35 -6.96 5.23
C PRO A 6 6.82 -6.99 6.68
N PHE A 7 7.05 -5.82 7.26
CA PHE A 7 7.65 -5.73 8.59
C PHE A 7 6.83 -6.46 9.68
N TYR A 8 7.27 -7.65 10.08
CA TYR A 8 6.50 -8.58 10.93
C TYR A 8 6.35 -8.15 12.38
N ASN A 9 7.26 -7.31 12.88
CA ASN A 9 7.27 -6.88 14.28
C ASN A 9 6.04 -6.03 14.64
N TRP A 10 5.19 -5.63 13.70
CA TRP A 10 3.97 -4.89 14.01
C TRP A 10 2.71 -5.75 13.99
N ARG A 11 2.80 -7.02 13.58
CA ARG A 11 1.65 -7.94 13.53
C ARG A 11 0.98 -8.16 14.88
N HIS A 12 1.72 -7.98 15.98
CA HIS A 12 1.14 -8.06 17.33
C HIS A 12 0.42 -6.76 17.76
N ILE A 13 0.54 -5.71 16.96
CA ILE A 13 -0.01 -4.37 17.19
C ILE A 13 -1.20 -4.13 16.26
N TYR A 14 -1.04 -4.45 14.96
CA TYR A 14 -2.05 -4.22 13.93
C TYR A 14 -1.97 -5.26 12.82
N ILE A 15 -3.15 -5.68 12.32
CA ILE A 15 -3.31 -6.63 11.23
C ILE A 15 -4.41 -6.10 10.31
N SER A 16 -4.04 -5.68 9.09
CA SER A 16 -4.97 -5.05 8.14
C SER A 16 -6.14 -5.94 7.75
N GLU A 17 -5.90 -7.24 7.61
CA GLU A 17 -6.92 -8.21 7.20
C GLU A 17 -7.94 -8.53 8.29
N GLU A 18 -7.65 -8.19 9.56
CA GLU A 18 -8.56 -8.37 10.70
C GLU A 18 -9.30 -7.09 11.08
N ASP A 19 -8.91 -5.92 10.55
CA ASP A 19 -9.57 -4.64 10.80
C ASP A 19 -10.72 -4.41 9.81
N GLN A 20 -11.96 -4.33 10.32
CA GLN A 20 -13.17 -4.11 9.53
C GLN A 20 -13.19 -2.79 8.76
N ARG A 21 -12.42 -1.79 9.19
CA ARG A 21 -12.28 -0.49 8.53
C ARG A 21 -11.15 -0.46 7.52
N SER A 22 -10.36 -1.52 7.42
CA SER A 22 -9.31 -1.62 6.41
C SER A 22 -9.90 -1.99 5.04
N PRO A 23 -9.39 -1.42 3.94
CA PRO A 23 -9.72 -1.89 2.59
C PRO A 23 -9.25 -3.33 2.32
N PHE A 24 -8.43 -3.89 3.23
CA PHE A 24 -7.90 -5.24 3.15
C PHE A 24 -8.63 -6.22 4.07
N PHE A 25 -9.72 -5.80 4.73
CA PHE A 25 -10.48 -6.64 5.65
C PHE A 25 -10.93 -7.97 5.01
N GLY A 26 -10.73 -9.07 5.72
CA GLY A 26 -11.15 -10.42 5.30
C GLY A 26 -10.27 -11.04 4.21
N ARG A 27 -9.17 -10.40 3.81
CA ARG A 27 -8.20 -11.02 2.91
C ARG A 27 -7.57 -12.26 3.54
N SER A 28 -7.40 -13.28 2.72
CA SER A 28 -6.71 -14.52 3.08
C SER A 28 -5.47 -14.65 2.20
N TYR A 29 -4.31 -14.72 2.84
CA TYR A 29 -3.03 -14.87 2.13
C TYR A 29 -2.68 -16.35 1.99
N SER A 30 -2.04 -16.70 0.88
CA SER A 30 -1.52 -18.05 0.69
C SER A 30 -0.27 -18.26 1.53
N GLU A 31 -0.20 -19.37 2.28
CA GLU A 31 1.00 -19.74 3.05
C GLU A 31 2.03 -20.53 2.23
N PHE A 32 1.64 -21.02 1.04
CA PHE A 32 2.44 -21.99 0.28
C PHE A 32 2.65 -21.60 -1.19
N GLU A 33 1.78 -20.78 -1.75
CA GLU A 33 1.81 -20.43 -3.17
C GLU A 33 2.20 -18.97 -3.37
N PHE A 34 3.24 -18.75 -4.16
CA PHE A 34 3.68 -17.44 -4.60
C PHE A 34 3.03 -17.15 -5.95
N SER A 35 2.22 -16.08 -6.03
CA SER A 35 1.49 -15.69 -7.24
C SER A 35 2.00 -14.39 -7.85
N GLN A 36 2.50 -13.48 -7.03
CA GLN A 36 2.90 -12.13 -7.43
C GLN A 36 4.39 -12.05 -7.73
N THR A 37 4.75 -11.18 -8.66
CA THR A 37 6.15 -10.99 -9.07
C THR A 37 6.50 -9.53 -9.26
N VAL A 38 7.74 -9.18 -8.94
CA VAL A 38 8.40 -7.91 -9.29
C VAL A 38 9.68 -8.27 -10.07
N TYR A 39 9.91 -7.67 -11.23
CA TYR A 39 11.03 -8.01 -12.13
C TYR A 39 11.17 -9.51 -12.44
N ASN A 40 10.05 -10.25 -12.56
CA ASN A 40 10.01 -11.71 -12.74
C ASN A 40 10.52 -12.53 -11.53
N TYR A 41 10.71 -11.92 -10.37
CA TYR A 41 10.97 -12.62 -9.12
C TYR A 41 9.71 -12.65 -8.27
N TYR A 42 9.37 -13.82 -7.74
CA TYR A 42 8.27 -13.94 -6.78
C TYR A 42 8.52 -13.08 -5.54
N ILE A 43 7.47 -12.42 -5.04
CA ILE A 43 7.45 -11.67 -3.78
C ILE A 43 6.64 -12.42 -2.72
N HIS A 44 6.91 -12.14 -1.44
CA HIS A 44 6.23 -12.81 -0.34
C HIS A 44 4.70 -12.66 -0.44
N PRO A 45 3.89 -13.72 -0.23
CA PRO A 45 2.45 -13.67 -0.43
C PRO A 45 1.69 -12.76 0.55
N GLN A 46 2.37 -12.16 1.52
CA GLN A 46 1.78 -11.21 2.47
C GLN A 46 1.71 -9.77 1.96
N TRP A 47 2.31 -9.49 0.79
CA TRP A 47 2.15 -8.20 0.13
C TRP A 47 0.77 -8.11 -0.51
N ASP A 48 0.10 -6.99 -0.29
CA ASP A 48 -1.23 -6.70 -0.81
C ASP A 48 -1.14 -6.14 -2.23
N ASP A 49 -1.83 -6.82 -3.15
CA ASP A 49 -2.21 -6.25 -4.43
C ASP A 49 -3.35 -5.24 -4.20
N PHE A 50 -3.22 -4.05 -4.79
CA PHE A 50 -4.23 -3.00 -4.73
C PHE A 50 -4.69 -2.54 -6.11
N GLY A 51 -4.27 -3.21 -7.19
CA GLY A 51 -4.63 -2.87 -8.58
C GLY A 51 -3.42 -2.54 -9.46
N SER A 52 -2.30 -2.10 -8.87
CA SER A 52 -1.06 -1.88 -9.61
C SER A 52 -0.43 -3.20 -10.05
N ARG A 53 0.18 -3.18 -11.24
CA ARG A 53 0.87 -4.35 -11.80
C ARG A 53 2.29 -4.52 -11.29
N THR A 54 2.91 -3.43 -10.86
CA THR A 54 4.33 -3.37 -10.52
C THR A 54 4.60 -2.92 -9.10
N LEU A 55 3.60 -2.35 -8.42
CA LEU A 55 3.68 -1.89 -7.05
C LEU A 55 2.72 -2.70 -6.17
N TYR A 56 3.18 -3.05 -4.98
CA TYR A 56 2.41 -3.73 -3.95
C TYR A 56 2.65 -3.04 -2.63
N LEU A 57 1.80 -3.29 -1.65
CA LEU A 57 1.92 -2.63 -0.35
C LEU A 57 1.53 -3.51 0.82
N LYS A 58 1.79 -3.04 2.04
CA LYS A 58 1.20 -3.58 3.25
C LYS A 58 0.88 -2.43 4.19
N VAL A 59 -0.34 -2.39 4.71
CA VAL A 59 -0.69 -1.47 5.80
C VAL A 59 -0.22 -2.11 7.11
N ILE A 60 0.81 -1.52 7.71
CA ILE A 60 1.44 -2.09 8.91
C ILE A 60 0.89 -1.48 10.20
N TYR A 61 0.22 -0.33 10.12
CA TYR A 61 -0.44 0.31 11.27
C TYR A 61 -1.46 1.35 10.84
N VAL A 62 -2.54 1.48 11.62
CA VAL A 62 -3.52 2.57 11.49
C VAL A 62 -3.93 3.04 12.88
N ASP A 63 -3.94 4.34 13.09
CA ASP A 63 -4.49 5.00 14.27
C ASP A 63 -5.66 5.90 13.85
N TYR A 64 -6.86 5.47 14.20
CA TYR A 64 -8.08 6.19 13.85
C TYR A 64 -8.41 7.34 14.81
N GLU A 65 -7.79 7.37 16.00
CA GLU A 65 -7.96 8.49 16.93
C GLU A 65 -7.03 9.65 16.53
N GLU A 66 -5.79 9.34 16.20
CA GLU A 66 -4.79 10.33 15.75
C GLU A 66 -4.87 10.64 14.23
N GLY A 67 -5.61 9.80 13.49
CA GLY A 67 -5.95 10.00 12.07
C GLY A 67 -4.80 9.73 11.10
N TYR A 68 -3.99 8.69 11.33
CA TYR A 68 -2.87 8.35 10.44
C TYR A 68 -2.76 6.85 10.11
N ALA A 69 -2.19 6.55 8.95
CA ALA A 69 -1.83 5.20 8.53
C ALA A 69 -0.35 5.12 8.12
N VAL A 70 0.26 3.97 8.38
CA VAL A 70 1.62 3.64 7.97
C VAL A 70 1.57 2.51 6.96
N ILE A 71 2.13 2.75 5.79
CA ILE A 71 2.04 1.87 4.63
C ILE A 71 3.45 1.58 4.11
N GLU A 72 3.79 0.31 4.01
CA GLU A 72 5.04 -0.16 3.42
C GLU A 72 4.82 -0.51 1.94
N LEU A 73 5.73 -0.12 1.06
CA LEU A 73 5.65 -0.30 -0.39
C LEU A 73 6.78 -1.21 -0.88
N ILE A 74 6.48 -2.09 -1.82
CA ILE A 74 7.47 -2.91 -2.54
C ILE A 74 7.18 -2.90 -4.05
N GLY A 75 8.23 -2.84 -4.86
CA GLY A 75 8.09 -2.98 -6.31
C GLY A 75 8.64 -1.80 -7.09
N GLU A 76 7.98 -1.46 -8.19
CA GLU A 76 8.29 -0.31 -9.03
C GLU A 76 7.12 0.65 -9.00
N TRP A 77 7.37 1.89 -8.62
CA TRP A 77 6.38 2.95 -8.69
C TRP A 77 6.49 3.62 -10.05
N ASN A 78 5.51 3.39 -10.91
CA ASN A 78 5.53 3.77 -12.31
C ASN A 78 4.28 4.54 -12.74
N ASP A 79 4.28 5.84 -12.46
CA ASP A 79 3.20 6.73 -12.89
C ASP A 79 3.26 7.06 -14.38
N ALA A 80 4.41 6.85 -15.04
CA ALA A 80 4.56 7.09 -16.47
C ALA A 80 3.79 6.10 -17.35
N VAL A 81 3.50 4.90 -16.85
CA VAL A 81 2.84 3.82 -17.61
C VAL A 81 1.63 3.24 -16.89
N GLU A 82 1.74 2.95 -15.59
CA GLU A 82 0.70 2.25 -14.82
C GLU A 82 -0.20 3.21 -14.04
N ASN A 83 0.22 4.47 -13.87
CA ASN A 83 -0.48 5.49 -13.07
C ASN A 83 -0.74 5.00 -11.63
N ASP A 84 0.30 4.47 -11.00
CA ASP A 84 0.25 3.84 -9.67
C ASP A 84 -0.32 4.76 -8.59
N ILE A 85 -0.04 6.07 -8.65
CA ILE A 85 -0.60 7.05 -7.72
C ILE A 85 -2.13 7.09 -7.76
N MET A 86 -2.75 6.97 -8.94
CA MET A 86 -4.21 6.97 -9.06
C MET A 86 -4.81 5.73 -8.40
N GLU A 87 -4.24 4.55 -8.67
CA GLU A 87 -4.70 3.30 -8.08
C GLU A 87 -4.47 3.30 -6.56
N LEU A 88 -3.31 3.77 -6.09
CA LEU A 88 -3.01 3.89 -4.66
C LEU A 88 -4.02 4.82 -3.97
N LYS A 89 -4.27 6.00 -4.55
CA LYS A 89 -5.24 6.97 -4.03
C LYS A 89 -6.62 6.33 -3.90
N ARG A 90 -7.19 5.83 -4.99
CA ARG A 90 -8.58 5.35 -5.04
C ARG A 90 -8.81 4.05 -4.29
N GLU A 91 -7.93 3.08 -4.49
CA GLU A 91 -8.16 1.74 -3.97
C GLU A 91 -7.75 1.58 -2.52
N VAL A 92 -6.98 2.53 -1.97
CA VAL A 92 -6.39 2.41 -0.63
C VAL A 92 -6.56 3.68 0.19
N LEU A 93 -6.02 4.83 -0.26
CA LEU A 93 -5.98 6.04 0.57
C LEU A 93 -7.38 6.60 0.81
N GLU A 94 -8.21 6.76 -0.23
CA GLU A 94 -9.58 7.27 -0.13
C GLU A 94 -10.45 6.42 0.80
N LYS A 95 -10.31 5.09 0.75
CA LYS A 95 -11.03 4.18 1.66
C LYS A 95 -10.64 4.37 3.12
N PHE A 96 -9.40 4.76 3.39
CA PHE A 96 -8.98 5.15 4.73
C PHE A 96 -9.41 6.58 5.10
N MET A 97 -9.46 7.49 4.12
CA MET A 97 -9.97 8.86 4.31
C MET A 97 -11.44 8.86 4.70
N ASP A 98 -12.26 7.98 4.12
CA ASP A 98 -13.65 7.73 4.52
C ASP A 98 -13.77 7.34 6.01
N GLU A 99 -12.71 6.74 6.56
CA GLU A 99 -12.58 6.34 7.97
C GLU A 99 -11.84 7.38 8.83
N ASN A 100 -11.74 8.63 8.36
CA ASN A 100 -11.10 9.78 9.01
C ASN A 100 -9.56 9.69 9.14
N ILE A 101 -8.89 8.96 8.26
CA ILE A 101 -7.44 9.01 8.13
C ILE A 101 -7.04 10.09 7.12
N TYR A 102 -6.24 11.06 7.56
CA TYR A 102 -5.82 12.19 6.72
C TYR A 102 -4.28 12.38 6.71
N LYS A 103 -3.55 11.50 7.40
CA LYS A 103 -2.08 11.49 7.38
C LYS A 103 -1.59 10.12 6.91
N PHE A 104 -0.75 10.11 5.89
CA PHE A 104 -0.17 8.88 5.36
C PHE A 104 1.35 8.91 5.45
N ILE A 105 1.91 7.85 6.02
CA ILE A 105 3.34 7.64 6.12
C ILE A 105 3.68 6.49 5.17
N LEU A 106 4.31 6.82 4.04
CA LEU A 106 4.73 5.84 3.03
C LEU A 106 6.18 5.45 3.26
N ILE A 107 6.41 4.17 3.55
CA ILE A 107 7.75 3.57 3.67
C ILE A 107 8.09 2.97 2.32
N ALA A 108 8.93 3.67 1.57
CA ALA A 108 9.31 3.32 0.19
C ALA A 108 10.71 2.68 0.08
N GLU A 109 11.26 2.11 1.16
CA GLU A 109 12.63 1.55 1.14
C GLU A 109 12.78 0.37 0.17
N ASN A 110 11.70 -0.38 -0.05
CA ASN A 110 11.64 -1.52 -0.96
C ASN A 110 11.06 -1.14 -2.35
N VAL A 111 10.87 0.16 -2.62
CA VAL A 111 10.58 0.67 -3.96
C VAL A 111 11.89 0.75 -4.74
N LEU A 112 12.03 -0.15 -5.72
CA LEU A 112 13.27 -0.39 -6.43
C LEU A 112 13.56 0.66 -7.50
N ASN A 113 12.50 1.21 -8.10
CA ASN A 113 12.56 2.27 -9.10
C ASN A 113 11.31 3.16 -9.03
N PHE A 114 11.50 4.43 -9.41
CA PHE A 114 10.44 5.43 -9.53
C PHE A 114 10.46 6.04 -10.93
N HIS A 115 9.31 6.01 -11.60
CA HIS A 115 9.08 6.64 -12.90
C HIS A 115 7.93 7.64 -12.78
N SER A 116 8.28 8.93 -12.74
CA SER A 116 7.30 10.02 -12.62
C SER A 116 6.41 10.15 -13.86
N GLY A 117 5.11 10.40 -13.65
CA GLY A 117 4.13 10.75 -14.67
C GLY A 117 3.61 12.19 -14.49
N ASP A 118 2.33 12.41 -14.81
CA ASP A 118 1.64 13.67 -14.56
C ASP A 118 1.35 13.88 -13.06
N ALA A 119 1.19 15.14 -12.64
CA ALA A 119 1.08 15.51 -11.22
C ALA A 119 -0.36 15.56 -10.68
N ASP A 120 -1.37 15.50 -11.56
CA ASP A 120 -2.77 15.80 -11.24
C ASP A 120 -3.28 15.07 -9.98
N TYR A 121 -2.98 13.77 -9.82
CA TYR A 121 -3.41 12.98 -8.65
C TYR A 121 -2.62 13.28 -7.37
N TYR A 122 -1.36 13.72 -7.48
CA TYR A 122 -0.59 14.17 -6.32
C TYR A 122 -1.11 15.50 -5.80
N GLU A 123 -1.47 16.41 -6.71
CA GLU A 123 -2.06 17.71 -6.36
C GLU A 123 -3.43 17.52 -5.71
N GLU A 124 -4.30 16.71 -6.32
CA GLU A 124 -5.61 16.36 -5.76
C GLU A 124 -5.49 15.76 -4.36
N LEU A 125 -4.63 14.74 -4.19
CA LEU A 125 -4.41 14.12 -2.89
C LEU A 125 -3.87 15.12 -1.86
N PHE A 126 -2.96 16.01 -2.27
CA PHE A 126 -2.40 17.02 -1.38
C PHE A 126 -3.47 18.00 -0.89
N GLU A 127 -4.33 18.49 -1.78
CA GLU A 127 -5.45 19.37 -1.43
C GLU A 127 -6.38 18.67 -0.42
N GLU A 128 -6.78 17.43 -0.70
CA GLU A 128 -7.71 16.67 0.15
C GLU A 128 -7.17 16.39 1.57
N VAL A 129 -5.86 16.16 1.73
CA VAL A 129 -5.26 15.84 3.05
C VAL A 129 -4.79 17.07 3.82
N THR A 130 -4.79 18.25 3.19
CA THR A 130 -4.35 19.50 3.83
C THR A 130 -5.47 20.50 4.13
N ASP A 131 -6.66 20.28 3.58
CA ASP A 131 -7.90 21.01 3.91
C ASP A 131 -8.52 20.59 5.25
#